data_AF-A0A3R5TCX3-F1
#
_entry.id   AF-A0A3R5TCX3-F1
#
_cell.length_a   1.000
_cell.length_b   1.000
_cell.length_c   1.000
_cell.angle_alpha   90.00
_cell.angle_beta   90.00
_cell.angle_gamma   90.00
#
_symmetry.space_group_name_H-M   'P 1'
#
loop_
_entity.id
_entity.type
_entity.pdbx_description
1 polymer ?
#
loop_
_entity_poly.entity_id
_entity_poly.type
_entity_poly.pdbx_seq_one_letter_code
_entity_poly.pdbx_strand_id
1 'polypeptide(L)'
;MSRDNNNGGMKRNGGKMRRSKRKVCAFCVEKATSIDYKDINKLRKYVTERGKILPRRISGTCAKHQRQLTDAIKRSRNIALLPFTTE
;
A
#
# COMPACT_ATOMS: atom_id res chain seq x y z
N MET A 1 -41.20 14.11 35.67
CA MET A 1 -40.21 13.13 35.16
C MET A 1 -40.64 12.78 33.72
N SER A 2 -40.59 13.69 32.74
CA SER A 2 -39.42 14.33 32.12
C SER A 2 -38.62 13.37 31.22
N ARG A 3 -38.78 13.57 29.90
CA ARG A 3 -37.80 13.48 28.79
C ARG A 3 -38.17 12.50 27.68
N ASP A 4 -39.13 12.90 26.84
CA ASP A 4 -39.21 12.43 25.46
C ASP A 4 -38.09 13.06 24.65
N ASN A 5 -37.19 12.20 24.16
CA ASN A 5 -35.91 12.56 23.59
C ASN A 5 -36.08 12.89 22.10
N ASN A 6 -36.36 14.17 21.82
CA ASN A 6 -36.44 14.75 20.49
C ASN A 6 -35.02 15.13 20.04
N ASN A 7 -34.46 14.46 19.04
CA ASN A 7 -33.20 14.89 18.43
C ASN A 7 -33.23 14.74 16.91
N GLY A 8 -33.72 15.80 16.27
CA GLY A 8 -33.55 16.04 14.85
C GLY A 8 -32.08 16.29 14.53
N GLY A 9 -31.51 15.45 13.68
CA GLY A 9 -30.17 15.62 13.12
C GLY A 9 -30.23 15.57 11.60
N MET A 10 -29.98 16.72 10.95
CA MET A 10 -30.01 16.95 9.51
C MET A 10 -29.37 15.82 8.67
N LYS A 11 -30.10 15.35 7.65
CA LYS A 11 -29.56 14.56 6.53
C LYS A 11 -28.47 15.35 5.81
N ARG A 12 -27.20 15.11 6.16
CA ARG A 12 -26.06 15.66 5.42
C ARG A 12 -25.94 14.92 4.09
N ASN A 13 -26.28 15.65 3.04
CA ASN A 13 -26.09 15.31 1.64
C ASN A 13 -24.58 15.17 1.35
N GLY A 14 -24.00 14.01 1.67
CA GLY A 14 -22.59 13.71 1.47
C GLY A 14 -22.37 13.18 0.06
N GLY A 15 -21.90 14.06 -0.84
CA GLY A 15 -21.59 13.74 -2.23
C GLY A 15 -20.90 12.38 -2.38
N LYS A 16 -21.33 11.62 -3.39
CA LYS A 16 -20.80 10.30 -3.75
C LYS A 16 -19.28 10.35 -3.80
N MET A 17 -18.63 10.06 -2.66
CA MET A 17 -17.20 9.91 -2.56
C MET A 17 -16.87 8.79 -3.54
N ARG A 18 -16.20 9.14 -4.64
CA ARG A 18 -15.75 8.19 -5.66
C ARG A 18 -14.98 7.13 -4.88
N ARG A 19 -15.63 5.98 -4.61
CA ARG A 19 -15.02 4.87 -3.88
C ARG A 19 -13.77 4.55 -4.68
N SER A 20 -12.61 4.95 -4.14
CA SER A 20 -11.33 4.64 -4.75
C SER A 20 -11.35 3.14 -5.02
N LYS A 21 -11.33 2.80 -6.31
CA LYS A 21 -11.51 1.42 -6.78
C LYS A 21 -10.51 0.58 -5.98
N ARG A 22 -11.00 -0.42 -5.24
CA ARG A 22 -10.12 -1.28 -4.42
C ARG A 22 -9.06 -1.83 -5.36
N LYS A 23 -7.82 -1.35 -5.24
CA LYS A 23 -6.72 -1.82 -6.07
C LYS A 23 -6.50 -3.30 -5.72
N VAL A 24 -6.57 -4.15 -6.73
CA VAL A 24 -6.29 -5.57 -6.59
C VAL A 24 -4.77 -5.73 -6.48
N CYS A 25 -4.31 -6.59 -5.58
CA CYS A 25 -2.88 -6.83 -5.39
C CYS A 25 -2.28 -7.47 -6.64
N ALA A 26 -1.35 -6.78 -7.29
CA ALA A 26 -0.64 -7.29 -8.48
C ALA A 26 -0.02 -8.67 -8.24
N PHE A 27 0.64 -8.87 -7.08
CA PHE A 27 1.24 -10.16 -6.71
C PHE A 27 0.22 -11.31 -6.53
N CYS A 28 -1.01 -11.00 -6.10
CA CYS A 28 -2.06 -12.02 -5.99
C CYS A 28 -2.56 -12.45 -7.37
N VAL A 29 -2.61 -11.52 -8.33
CA VAL A 29 -3.06 -11.78 -9.71
C VAL A 29 -1.98 -12.54 -10.48
N GLU A 30 -0.72 -12.13 -10.33
CA GLU A 30 0.45 -12.79 -10.95
C GLU A 30 0.73 -14.18 -10.34
N LYS A 31 0.07 -14.54 -9.23
CA LYS A 31 0.37 -15.76 -8.43
C LYS A 31 1.86 -15.88 -8.10
N ALA A 32 2.52 -14.75 -7.82
CA ALA A 32 3.91 -14.77 -7.40
C ALA A 32 4.00 -15.48 -6.03
N THR A 33 4.60 -16.67 -6.02
CA THR A 33 4.78 -17.51 -4.82
C THR A 33 5.74 -16.89 -3.81
N SER A 34 6.76 -16.18 -4.30
CA SER A 34 7.73 -15.46 -3.49
C SER A 34 8.14 -14.14 -4.15
N ILE A 35 8.43 -13.12 -3.33
CA ILE A 35 9.03 -11.87 -3.77
C ILE A 35 10.50 -11.93 -3.42
N ASP A 36 11.35 -12.17 -4.42
CA ASP A 36 12.77 -12.32 -4.23
C ASP A 36 13.50 -10.97 -4.28
N TYR A 37 14.58 -10.87 -3.51
CA TYR A 37 15.41 -9.65 -3.41
C TYR A 37 16.33 -9.45 -4.65
N LYS A 38 16.49 -10.50 -5.47
CA LYS A 38 17.31 -10.45 -6.69
C LYS A 38 16.57 -9.77 -7.85
N ASP A 39 15.25 -9.71 -7.80
CA ASP A 39 14.40 -9.16 -8.87
C ASP A 39 14.30 -7.62 -8.78
N ILE A 40 15.40 -6.95 -9.12
CA ILE A 40 15.50 -5.47 -9.06
C ILE A 40 14.38 -4.80 -9.87
N ASN A 41 14.00 -5.37 -11.02
CA ASN A 41 12.95 -4.81 -11.89
C ASN A 41 11.58 -4.79 -11.22
N LYS A 42 11.26 -5.79 -10.40
CA LYS A 42 10.00 -5.82 -9.64
C LYS A 42 10.08 -4.85 -8.47
N LEU A 43 11.20 -4.84 -7.75
CA LEU A 43 11.37 -4.01 -6.55
C LEU A 43 11.43 -2.51 -6.85
N ARG A 44 12.09 -2.10 -7.95
CA ARG A 44 12.17 -0.69 -8.37
C ARG A 44 10.80 -0.05 -8.56
N LYS A 45 9.78 -0.79 -9.01
CA LYS A 45 8.40 -0.29 -9.15
C LYS A 45 7.74 0.06 -7.81
N TYR A 46 8.25 -0.49 -6.70
CA TYR A 46 7.73 -0.28 -5.34
C TYR A 46 8.65 0.61 -4.49
N VAL A 47 9.65 1.23 -5.11
CA VAL A 47 10.52 2.22 -4.50
C VAL A 47 10.32 3.55 -5.24
N THR A 48 10.28 4.65 -4.49
CA THR A 48 10.26 6.00 -5.08
C THR A 48 11.62 6.36 -5.64
N GLU A 49 11.72 7.36 -6.51
CA GLU A 49 12.99 7.89 -7.00
C GLU A 49 13.99 8.25 -5.90
N ARG A 50 13.52 8.68 -4.71
CA ARG A 50 14.34 8.99 -3.53
C ARG A 50 14.75 7.77 -2.68
N GLY A 51 14.51 6.56 -3.17
CA GLY A 51 14.83 5.32 -2.43
C GLY A 51 13.85 4.94 -1.32
N LYS A 52 12.77 5.69 -1.06
CA LYS A 52 11.74 5.34 -0.05
C LYS A 52 10.81 4.24 -0.54
N ILE A 53 10.31 3.41 0.40
CA ILE A 53 9.36 2.32 0.07
C ILE A 53 7.96 2.93 -0.14
N LEU A 54 7.31 2.57 -1.25
CA LEU A 54 5.94 3.01 -1.54
C LEU A 54 4.95 2.41 -0.52
N PRO A 55 4.09 3.22 0.11
CA PRO A 55 3.10 2.73 1.05
C PRO A 55 2.01 1.94 0.33
N ARG A 56 1.43 0.98 1.06
CA ARG A 56 0.36 0.08 0.58
C ARG A 56 -0.80 0.79 -0.14
N ARG A 57 -1.18 1.98 0.33
CA ARG A 57 -2.28 2.78 -0.25
C ARG A 57 -2.05 3.16 -1.72
N ILE A 58 -0.77 3.31 -2.11
CA ILE A 58 -0.37 3.68 -3.46
C ILE A 58 -0.17 2.40 -4.29
N SER A 59 0.61 1.45 -3.76
CA SER A 59 0.98 0.20 -4.43
C SER A 59 -0.17 -0.79 -4.61
N GLY A 60 -1.21 -0.73 -3.77
CA GLY A 60 -2.39 -1.60 -3.86
C GLY A 60 -2.14 -3.07 -3.49
N THR A 61 -1.03 -3.38 -2.84
CA THR A 61 -0.65 -4.75 -2.45
C THR A 61 -1.44 -5.26 -1.25
N CYS A 62 -1.57 -6.58 -1.11
CA CYS A 62 -2.11 -7.22 0.09
C CYS A 62 -1.16 -7.04 1.28
N ALA A 63 -1.68 -7.07 2.52
CA ALA A 63 -0.86 -6.90 3.72
C ALA A 63 0.24 -7.96 3.84
N LYS A 64 -0.05 -9.22 3.46
CA LYS A 64 0.94 -10.31 3.43
C LYS A 64 2.09 -10.03 2.46
N HIS A 65 1.76 -9.69 1.21
CA HIS A 65 2.74 -9.35 0.19
C HIS A 65 3.51 -8.07 0.50
N GLN A 66 2.89 -7.07 1.14
CA GLN A 66 3.61 -5.86 1.54
C GLN A 66 4.70 -6.16 2.57
N ARG A 67 4.46 -7.08 3.53
CA ARG A 67 5.48 -7.49 4.52
C ARG A 67 6.66 -8.19 3.82
N GLN A 68 6.35 -9.16 2.95
CA GLN A 68 7.38 -9.86 2.17
C GLN A 68 8.16 -8.91 1.26
N LEU A 69 7.48 -7.97 0.61
CA LEU A 69 8.09 -6.93 -0.22
C LEU A 69 9.02 -6.04 0.61
N THR A 70 8.60 -5.60 1.80
CA THR A 70 9.46 -4.77 2.66
C THR A 70 10.71 -5.53 3.09
N ASP A 71 10.61 -6.82 3.38
CA ASP A 71 11.75 -7.64 3.79
C ASP A 71 12.69 -7.91 2.60
N ALA A 72 12.15 -8.12 1.40
CA ALA A 72 12.92 -8.25 0.18
C ALA A 72 13.67 -6.95 -0.17
N ILE A 73 13.01 -5.79 -0.05
CA ILE A 73 13.66 -4.49 -0.28
C ILE A 73 14.78 -4.24 0.73
N LYS A 74 14.55 -4.53 2.03
CA LYS A 74 15.60 -4.40 3.05
C LYS A 74 16.81 -5.30 2.73
N ARG A 75 16.57 -6.58 2.41
CA ARG A 75 17.63 -7.51 2.00
C ARG A 75 18.39 -7.02 0.76
N SER A 76 17.68 -6.48 -0.24
CA SER A 76 18.29 -5.93 -1.45
C SER A 76 19.21 -4.76 -1.15
N ARG A 77 18.83 -3.89 -0.21
CA ARG A 77 19.67 -2.75 0.21
C ARG A 77 20.94 -3.18 0.95
N ASN A 78 20.85 -4.23 1.77
CA ASN A 78 22.03 -4.77 2.46
C ASN A 78 23.08 -5.33 1.49
N ILE A 79 22.65 -5.80 0.30
CA ILE A 79 23.52 -6.36 -0.74
C ILE A 79 23.86 -5.28 -1.81
N ALA A 80 23.57 -4.00 -1.53
CA ALA A 80 23.82 -2.86 -2.42
C ALA A 80 23.13 -2.93 -3.81
N LEU A 81 22.07 -3.73 -3.97
CA LEU A 81 21.28 -3.79 -5.21
C LEU A 81 20.33 -2.59 -5.36
N LEU A 82 19.95 -1.98 -4.25
CA LEU A 82 19.11 -0.79 -4.19
C LEU A 82 19.71 0.23 -3.23
N PRO A 83 19.74 1.52 -3.58
CA PRO A 83 20.23 2.57 -2.69
C PRO A 83 19.25 2.85 -1.54
N PHE A 84 19.79 3.29 -0.40
CA PHE A 84 18.98 3.77 0.73
C PHE A 84 18.43 5.18 0.46
N THR A 85 19.21 6.00 -0.21
CA THR A 85 18.91 7.38 -0.59
C THR A 85 19.53 7.69 -1.93
N THR A 86 18.79 8.40 -2.76
CA THR A 86 19.20 8.93 -4.06
C THR A 86 18.74 10.38 -4.01
N GLU A 87 19.70 11.26 -3.71
CA GLU A 87 19.61 12.73 -3.52
C GLU A 87 18.34 13.32 -2.87
#